data_AF-A0A8B6CBC6-F1
#
_entry.id   AF-A0A8B6CBC6-F1
#
_cell.length_a   1.000
_cell.length_b   1.000
_cell.length_c   1.000
_cell.angle_alpha   90.00
_cell.angle_beta   90.00
_cell.angle_gamma   90.00
#
_symmetry.space_group_name_H-M   'P 1'
#
loop_
_entity.id
_entity.type
_entity.pdbx_description
1 polymer ?
#
loop_
_entity_poly.entity_id
_entity_poly.type
_entity_poly.pdbx_seq_one_letter_code
_entity_poly.pdbx_strand_id
1 'polypeptide(L)'
;NFSRQRSIIEKEYAQSLLKLTTSLLKREFSATPDLTTDDGQEHKTALGVWRTILEETERLAKARLQAAEIYMEKIAEPLKPLKSAKIQCYKKMVPQLTTYQQEVSQTVNEMVKSQKTYNIDQTLTHDARQKAAEANDRLSRKSTGIFTSLASLQKNCAKLNTRRDGCEVKSTNSRNEYLLCLAASSAHQHRYYSTDLPDLIDE
;
A
#
# COMPACT_ATOMS: atom_id res chain seq x y z
N ASN A 1 -2.76 -17.72 15.14
CA ASN A 1 -1.75 -18.71 15.53
C ASN A 1 -1.55 -18.78 17.03
N PHE A 2 -1.27 -17.68 17.73
CA PHE A 2 -1.12 -17.67 19.18
C PHE A 2 -2.27 -18.37 19.93
N SER A 3 -3.52 -17.93 19.74
CA SER A 3 -4.68 -18.48 20.49
C SER A 3 -4.91 -19.96 20.23
N ARG A 4 -4.70 -20.42 18.99
CA ARG A 4 -4.79 -21.84 18.64
C ARG A 4 -3.72 -22.66 19.36
N GLN A 5 -2.47 -22.20 19.36
CA GLN A 5 -1.39 -22.91 20.06
C GLN A 5 -1.62 -22.91 21.57
N ARG A 6 -2.09 -21.78 22.12
CA ARG A 6 -2.41 -21.67 23.54
C ARG A 6 -3.55 -22.61 23.94
N SER A 7 -4.59 -22.72 23.11
CA SER A 7 -5.68 -23.70 23.31
C SER A 7 -5.16 -25.13 23.39
N ILE A 8 -4.27 -25.55 22.46
CA ILE A 8 -3.71 -26.91 22.45
C ILE A 8 -2.93 -27.18 23.75
N ILE A 9 -2.04 -26.26 24.14
CA ILE A 9 -1.21 -26.40 25.35
C ILE A 9 -2.08 -26.47 26.62
N GLU A 10 -3.05 -25.57 26.77
CA GLU A 10 -3.94 -25.56 27.94
C GLU A 10 -4.79 -26.84 28.00
N LYS A 11 -5.26 -27.33 26.84
CA LYS A 11 -6.04 -28.56 26.75
C LYS A 11 -5.22 -29.79 27.14
N GLU A 12 -4.03 -29.95 26.59
CA GLU A 12 -3.13 -31.08 26.90
C GLU A 12 -2.74 -31.10 28.38
N TYR A 13 -2.41 -29.93 28.94
CA TYR A 13 -2.08 -29.80 30.36
C TYR A 13 -3.27 -30.14 31.25
N ALA A 14 -4.45 -29.59 30.95
CA ALA A 14 -5.66 -29.86 31.72
C ALA A 14 -6.10 -31.33 31.65
N GLN A 15 -6.01 -31.97 30.48
CA GLN A 15 -6.31 -33.40 30.34
C GLN A 15 -5.34 -34.28 31.14
N SER A 16 -4.06 -33.91 31.16
CA SER A 16 -3.05 -34.60 31.99
C SER A 16 -3.36 -34.47 33.49
N LEU A 17 -3.74 -33.27 33.95
CA LEU A 17 -4.15 -33.03 35.34
C LEU A 17 -5.42 -33.81 35.71
N LEU A 18 -6.43 -33.84 34.84
CA LEU A 18 -7.66 -34.61 35.07
C LEU A 18 -7.37 -36.11 35.17
N LYS A 19 -6.52 -36.63 34.28
CA LYS A 19 -6.12 -38.04 34.32
C LYS A 19 -5.41 -38.39 35.62
N LEU A 20 -4.50 -37.54 36.08
CA LEU A 20 -3.77 -37.70 37.33
C LEU A 20 -4.70 -37.68 38.55
N THR A 21 -5.52 -36.62 38.66
CA THR A 21 -6.46 -36.44 39.79
C THR A 21 -7.50 -37.55 39.84
N THR A 22 -8.12 -37.91 38.71
CA THR A 22 -9.09 -39.02 38.64
C THR A 22 -8.47 -40.35 39.05
N SER A 23 -7.22 -40.61 38.66
CA SER A 23 -6.49 -41.83 39.05
C SER A 23 -6.26 -41.88 40.56
N LEU A 24 -5.84 -40.75 41.16
CA LEU A 24 -5.52 -40.67 42.58
C LEU A 24 -6.77 -40.64 43.47
N LEU A 25 -7.87 -40.06 43.01
CA LEU A 25 -9.16 -40.03 43.73
C LEU A 25 -9.84 -41.40 43.76
N LYS A 26 -9.64 -42.23 42.73
CA LYS A 26 -10.15 -43.61 42.69
C LYS A 26 -9.42 -44.56 43.64
N ARG A 27 -8.26 -44.18 44.17
CA ARG A 27 -7.52 -44.99 45.12
C ARG A 27 -8.19 -44.87 46.48
N GLU A 28 -8.85 -45.94 46.94
CA GLU A 28 -9.36 -45.98 48.30
C GLU A 28 -8.19 -45.90 49.29
N PHE A 29 -8.26 -44.92 50.18
CA PHE A 29 -7.42 -44.84 51.36
C PHE A 29 -8.27 -45.27 52.54
N SER A 30 -7.77 -46.20 53.35
CA SER A 30 -8.44 -46.67 54.56
C SER A 30 -8.86 -45.46 55.40
N ALA A 31 -10.17 -45.31 55.61
CA ALA A 31 -10.72 -44.16 56.31
C ALA A 31 -10.16 -44.11 57.74
N THR A 32 -9.22 -43.22 58.01
CA THR A 32 -8.93 -42.79 59.37
C THR A 32 -10.08 -41.89 59.81
N PRO A 33 -10.79 -42.23 60.91
CA PRO A 33 -11.92 -41.43 61.37
C PRO A 33 -11.49 -39.98 61.64
N ASP A 34 -12.40 -39.05 61.40
CA ASP A 34 -12.20 -37.65 61.78
C ASP A 34 -11.92 -37.58 63.28
N LEU A 35 -10.82 -36.93 63.65
CA LEU A 35 -10.41 -36.77 65.05
C LEU A 35 -11.28 -35.68 65.68
N THR A 36 -12.31 -36.09 66.42
CA THR A 36 -13.01 -35.19 67.34
C THR A 36 -12.03 -34.81 68.46
N THR A 37 -11.58 -33.56 68.43
CA THR A 37 -10.73 -32.94 69.44
C THR A 37 -11.65 -32.23 70.45
N ASP A 38 -11.38 -32.40 71.74
CA ASP A 38 -12.21 -31.94 72.87
C ASP A 38 -12.28 -30.39 72.97
N ASP A 39 -11.43 -29.74 72.19
CA ASP A 39 -11.19 -28.29 72.08
C ASP A 39 -12.14 -27.58 71.09
N GLY A 40 -13.11 -28.29 70.52
CA GLY A 40 -14.16 -27.72 69.66
C GLY A 40 -13.66 -27.20 68.30
N GLN A 41 -12.43 -27.51 67.92
CA GLN A 41 -11.79 -27.14 66.65
C GLN A 41 -11.88 -28.29 65.64
N GLU A 42 -12.32 -28.00 64.42
CA GLU A 42 -12.28 -28.98 63.31
C GLU A 42 -10.84 -29.19 62.83
N HIS A 43 -10.25 -30.33 63.15
CA HIS A 43 -8.93 -30.73 62.64
C HIS A 43 -9.08 -31.63 61.42
N LYS A 44 -8.66 -31.16 60.24
CA LYS A 44 -8.65 -31.98 59.02
C LYS A 44 -7.58 -33.06 59.12
N THR A 45 -7.95 -34.30 58.84
CA THR A 45 -6.97 -35.39 58.69
C THR A 45 -6.07 -35.12 57.48
N ALA A 46 -4.84 -35.67 57.49
CA ALA A 46 -3.94 -35.56 56.35
C ALA A 46 -4.57 -36.11 55.05
N LEU A 47 -5.42 -37.14 55.17
CA LEU A 47 -6.21 -37.68 54.06
C LEU A 47 -7.28 -36.69 53.57
N GLY A 48 -7.95 -35.99 54.48
CA GLY A 48 -8.91 -34.93 54.15
C GLY A 48 -8.26 -33.77 53.39
N VAL A 49 -7.09 -33.30 53.85
CA VAL A 49 -6.31 -32.27 53.15
C VAL A 49 -5.88 -32.75 51.76
N TRP A 50 -5.40 -33.99 51.65
CA TRP A 50 -5.01 -34.58 50.37
C TRP A 50 -6.18 -34.67 49.38
N ARG A 51 -7.36 -35.10 49.85
CA ARG A 51 -8.58 -35.13 49.03
C ARG A 51 -8.96 -33.75 48.52
N THR A 52 -8.96 -32.74 49.39
CA THR A 52 -9.22 -31.35 48.98
C THR A 52 -8.24 -30.90 47.89
N ILE A 53 -6.93 -31.16 48.03
CA ILE A 53 -5.94 -30.80 47.00
C ILE A 53 -6.28 -31.43 45.64
N LEU A 54 -6.69 -32.69 45.63
CA LEU A 54 -7.08 -33.38 44.39
C LEU A 54 -8.34 -32.79 43.76
N GLU A 55 -9.37 -32.48 44.56
CA GLU A 55 -10.61 -31.83 44.11
C GLU A 55 -10.37 -30.41 43.57
N GLU A 56 -9.54 -29.61 44.27
CA GLU A 56 -9.10 -28.28 43.83
C GLU A 56 -8.36 -28.36 42.48
N THR A 57 -7.46 -29.34 42.34
CA THR A 57 -6.69 -29.57 41.11
C THR A 57 -7.60 -29.99 39.96
N GLU A 58 -8.60 -30.83 40.22
CA GLU A 58 -9.60 -31.23 39.22
C GLU A 58 -10.41 -30.01 38.75
N ARG A 59 -10.85 -29.15 39.68
CA ARG A 59 -11.55 -27.91 39.32
C ARG A 59 -10.69 -26.98 38.48
N LEU A 60 -9.42 -26.78 38.86
CA LEU A 60 -8.47 -25.99 38.08
C LEU A 60 -8.32 -26.54 36.66
N ALA A 61 -8.22 -27.87 36.52
CA ALA A 61 -8.12 -28.51 35.22
C ALA A 61 -9.39 -28.28 34.37
N LYS A 62 -10.59 -28.38 34.94
CA LYS A 62 -11.84 -28.04 34.24
C LYS A 62 -11.88 -26.58 33.79
N ALA A 63 -11.45 -25.64 34.64
CA ALA A 63 -11.37 -24.22 34.27
C ALA A 63 -10.39 -23.98 33.11
N ARG A 64 -9.25 -24.70 33.08
CA ARG A 64 -8.30 -24.63 31.97
C ARG A 64 -8.84 -25.22 30.67
N LEU A 65 -9.62 -26.31 30.73
CA LEU A 65 -10.32 -26.82 29.54
C LEU A 65 -11.28 -25.78 28.96
N GLN A 66 -12.07 -25.12 29.82
CA GLN A 66 -12.95 -24.05 29.39
C GLN A 66 -12.17 -22.89 28.76
N ALA A 67 -11.02 -22.51 29.33
CA ALA A 67 -10.16 -21.50 28.73
C ALA A 67 -9.62 -21.93 27.36
N ALA A 68 -9.23 -23.21 27.21
CA ALA A 68 -8.79 -23.76 25.93
C ALA A 68 -9.89 -23.71 24.86
N GLU A 69 -11.14 -24.01 25.23
CA GLU A 69 -12.31 -23.88 24.35
C GLU A 69 -12.54 -22.43 23.93
N ILE A 70 -12.47 -21.47 24.88
CA ILE A 70 -12.58 -20.04 24.57
C ILE A 70 -11.50 -19.61 23.56
N TYR A 71 -10.24 -20.00 23.79
CA TYR A 71 -9.13 -19.68 22.89
C TYR A 71 -9.35 -20.21 21.48
N MET A 72 -9.96 -21.39 21.34
CA MET A 72 -10.23 -21.99 20.02
C MET A 72 -11.49 -21.38 19.39
N GLU A 73 -12.63 -21.54 20.05
CA GLU A 73 -13.95 -21.29 19.47
C GLU A 73 -14.35 -19.83 19.45
N LYS A 74 -13.95 -19.05 20.46
CA LYS A 74 -14.33 -17.64 20.58
C LYS A 74 -13.26 -16.70 20.02
N ILE A 75 -12.03 -17.18 19.85
CA ILE A 75 -10.92 -16.35 19.37
C ILE A 75 -10.32 -16.89 18.07
N ALA A 76 -9.76 -18.10 18.06
CA ALA A 76 -9.01 -18.59 16.89
C ALA A 76 -9.88 -18.82 15.65
N GLU A 77 -11.06 -19.43 15.81
CA GLU A 77 -11.98 -19.71 14.70
C GLU A 77 -12.61 -18.44 14.11
N PRO A 78 -13.16 -17.49 14.91
CA PRO A 78 -13.69 -16.22 14.38
C PRO A 78 -12.64 -15.33 13.68
N LEU A 79 -11.36 -15.45 14.06
CA LEU A 79 -10.29 -14.71 13.37
C LEU A 79 -9.99 -15.22 11.96
N LYS A 80 -10.35 -16.46 11.61
CA LYS A 80 -10.09 -17.02 10.27
C LYS A 80 -10.81 -16.25 9.16
N PRO A 81 -12.15 -16.05 9.19
CA PRO A 81 -12.83 -15.29 8.16
C PRO A 81 -12.35 -13.84 8.08
N LEU A 82 -12.02 -13.21 9.22
CA LEU A 82 -11.43 -11.86 9.23
C LEU A 82 -10.08 -11.80 8.49
N LYS A 83 -9.22 -12.79 8.72
CA LYS A 83 -7.95 -12.91 7.98
C LYS A 83 -8.18 -13.11 6.48
N SER A 84 -9.12 -13.97 6.11
CA SER A 84 -9.47 -14.22 4.71
C SER A 84 -10.05 -12.97 4.04
N ALA A 85 -10.95 -12.26 4.71
CA ALA A 85 -11.53 -11.01 4.24
C ALA A 85 -10.45 -9.93 4.02
N LYS A 86 -9.51 -9.78 4.98
CA LYS A 86 -8.35 -8.88 4.81
C LYS A 86 -7.54 -9.22 3.55
N ILE A 87 -7.27 -10.51 3.30
CA ILE A 87 -6.53 -10.95 2.10
C ILE A 87 -7.34 -10.65 0.82
N GLN A 88 -8.66 -10.87 0.83
CA GLN A 88 -9.52 -10.58 -0.31
C GLN A 88 -9.59 -9.07 -0.61
N CYS A 89 -9.72 -8.24 0.42
CA CYS A 89 -9.64 -6.77 0.31
C CYS A 89 -8.33 -6.37 -0.38
N TYR A 90 -7.16 -6.84 0.08
CA TYR A 90 -5.90 -6.54 -0.61
C TYR A 90 -5.88 -6.98 -2.07
N LYS A 91 -6.42 -8.17 -2.38
CA LYS A 91 -6.49 -8.66 -3.76
C LYS A 91 -7.36 -7.79 -4.67
N LYS A 92 -8.35 -7.07 -4.11
CA LYS A 92 -9.19 -6.11 -4.85
C LYS A 92 -8.51 -4.73 -4.94
N MET A 93 -7.98 -4.23 -3.83
CA MET A 93 -7.43 -2.87 -3.73
C MET A 93 -6.12 -2.70 -4.50
N VAL A 94 -5.21 -3.67 -4.43
CA VAL A 94 -3.87 -3.53 -5.05
C VAL A 94 -3.93 -3.39 -6.57
N PRO A 95 -4.73 -4.18 -7.32
CA PRO A 95 -4.90 -3.96 -8.76
C PRO A 95 -5.47 -2.58 -9.10
N GLN A 96 -6.48 -2.12 -8.36
CA GLN A 96 -7.08 -0.80 -8.59
C GLN A 96 -6.08 0.34 -8.34
N LEU A 97 -5.34 0.29 -7.24
CA LEU A 97 -4.25 1.22 -6.96
C LEU A 97 -3.21 1.24 -8.08
N THR A 98 -2.86 0.05 -8.59
CA THR A 98 -1.90 -0.10 -9.68
C THR A 98 -2.41 0.56 -10.95
N THR A 99 -3.69 0.39 -11.29
CA THR A 99 -4.34 1.06 -12.43
C THR A 99 -4.27 2.59 -12.27
N TYR A 100 -4.72 3.14 -11.14
CA TYR A 100 -4.67 4.60 -10.92
C TYR A 100 -3.25 5.16 -11.01
N GLN A 101 -2.26 4.48 -10.42
CA GLN A 101 -0.86 4.89 -10.50
C GLN A 101 -0.32 4.85 -11.93
N GLN A 102 -0.68 3.85 -12.72
CA GLN A 102 -0.29 3.74 -14.13
C GLN A 102 -0.90 4.88 -14.96
N GLU A 103 -2.19 5.18 -14.76
CA GLU A 103 -2.89 6.23 -15.49
C GLU A 103 -2.32 7.62 -15.18
N VAL A 104 -2.08 7.93 -13.89
CA VAL A 104 -1.43 9.20 -13.49
C VAL A 104 -0.02 9.29 -14.06
N SER A 105 0.77 8.22 -13.95
CA SER A 105 2.13 8.15 -14.52
C SER A 105 2.12 8.39 -16.04
N GLN A 106 1.14 7.82 -16.75
CA GLN A 106 1.00 8.01 -18.19
C GLN A 106 0.75 9.49 -18.54
N THR A 107 -0.13 10.19 -17.81
CA THR A 107 -0.36 11.63 -18.07
C THR A 107 0.89 12.49 -17.83
N VAL A 108 1.69 12.15 -16.82
CA VAL A 108 2.98 12.81 -16.58
C VAL A 108 3.96 12.52 -17.72
N ASN A 109 4.01 11.28 -18.20
CA ASN A 109 4.88 10.89 -19.31
C ASN A 109 4.52 11.61 -20.62
N GLU A 110 3.24 11.79 -20.90
CA GLU A 110 2.76 12.54 -22.06
C GLU A 110 3.15 14.02 -21.98
N MET A 111 2.98 14.66 -20.81
CA MET A 111 3.47 16.02 -20.55
C MET A 111 4.99 16.14 -20.75
N VAL A 112 5.79 15.19 -20.26
CA VAL A 112 7.25 15.22 -20.45
C VAL A 112 7.61 15.07 -21.93
N LYS A 113 6.90 14.22 -22.68
CA LYS A 113 7.10 14.07 -24.13
C LYS A 113 6.78 15.35 -24.88
N SER A 114 5.63 15.98 -24.63
CA SER A 114 5.24 17.23 -25.29
C SER A 114 6.18 18.39 -24.93
N GLN A 115 6.66 18.45 -23.68
CA GLN A 115 7.69 19.41 -23.26
C GLN A 115 8.98 19.27 -24.06
N LYS A 116 9.48 18.04 -24.24
CA LYS A 116 10.69 17.78 -25.03
C LYS A 116 10.53 18.23 -26.48
N THR A 117 9.40 17.92 -27.10
CA THR A 117 9.08 18.36 -28.47
C THR A 117 9.05 19.88 -28.56
N TYR A 118 8.39 20.55 -27.62
CA TYR A 118 8.36 22.01 -27.56
C TYR A 118 9.76 22.62 -27.46
N ASN A 119 10.62 22.11 -26.57
CA ASN A 119 11.99 22.61 -26.40
C ASN A 119 12.84 22.47 -27.69
N ILE A 120 12.68 21.34 -28.40
CA ILE A 120 13.35 21.12 -29.69
C ILE A 120 12.86 22.14 -30.73
N ASP A 121 11.55 22.30 -30.87
CA ASP A 121 10.97 23.23 -31.84
C ASP A 121 11.28 24.69 -31.51
N GLN A 122 11.35 25.05 -30.22
CA GLN A 122 11.78 26.37 -29.76
C GLN A 122 13.23 26.65 -30.15
N THR A 123 14.13 25.67 -29.98
CA THR A 123 15.55 25.79 -30.38
C THR A 123 15.68 25.99 -31.89
N LEU A 124 14.95 25.21 -32.69
CA LEU A 124 14.93 25.35 -34.15
C LEU A 124 14.37 26.71 -34.59
N THR A 125 13.35 27.20 -33.90
CA THR A 125 12.76 28.52 -34.16
C THR A 125 13.75 29.64 -33.87
N HIS A 126 14.51 29.53 -32.78
CA HIS A 126 15.56 30.49 -32.45
C HIS A 126 16.65 30.54 -33.53
N ASP A 127 17.17 29.39 -33.97
CA ASP A 127 18.14 29.31 -35.08
C ASP A 127 17.59 29.89 -36.39
N ALA A 128 16.33 29.59 -36.72
CA ALA A 128 15.68 30.13 -37.92
C ALA A 128 15.51 31.67 -37.84
N ARG A 129 15.18 32.22 -36.67
CA ARG A 129 15.10 33.67 -36.44
C ARG A 129 16.44 34.35 -36.64
N GLN A 130 17.52 33.78 -36.10
CA GLN A 130 18.87 34.34 -36.27
C GLN A 130 19.27 34.37 -37.76
N LYS A 131 19.11 33.24 -38.47
CA LYS A 131 19.44 33.16 -39.91
C LYS A 131 18.60 34.12 -40.76
N ALA A 132 17.31 34.25 -40.46
CA ALA A 132 16.44 35.21 -41.15
C ALA A 132 16.85 36.66 -40.86
N ALA A 133 17.20 36.99 -39.62
CA ALA A 133 17.68 38.32 -39.25
C ALA A 133 18.98 38.70 -39.99
N GLU A 134 19.96 37.80 -40.02
CA GLU A 134 21.22 37.98 -40.76
C GLU A 134 20.98 38.17 -42.27
N ALA A 135 20.04 37.41 -42.86
CA ALA A 135 19.69 37.55 -44.27
C ALA A 135 18.95 38.87 -44.58
N ASN A 136 18.04 39.30 -43.69
CA ASN A 136 17.36 40.59 -43.79
C ASN A 136 18.35 41.75 -43.70
N ASP A 137 19.30 41.69 -42.76
CA ASP A 137 20.35 42.70 -42.60
C ASP A 137 21.26 42.77 -43.85
N ARG A 138 21.73 41.63 -44.37
CA ARG A 138 22.49 41.58 -45.63
C ARG A 138 21.72 42.16 -46.81
N LEU A 139 20.42 41.89 -46.91
CA LEU A 139 19.55 42.44 -47.95
C LEU A 139 19.36 43.95 -47.80
N SER A 140 19.18 44.44 -46.57
CA SER A 140 19.02 45.87 -46.28
C SER A 140 20.26 46.69 -46.68
N ARG A 141 21.45 46.12 -46.44
CA ARG A 141 22.74 46.69 -46.86
C ARG A 141 23.06 46.48 -48.33
N LYS A 142 22.18 45.79 -49.09
CA LYS A 142 22.41 45.35 -50.48
C LYS A 142 23.79 44.68 -50.66
N SER A 143 24.24 43.93 -49.65
CA SER A 143 25.58 43.34 -49.59
C SER A 143 25.68 42.14 -50.53
N THR A 144 25.84 42.40 -51.82
CA THR A 144 26.03 41.39 -52.87
C THR A 144 27.52 41.07 -53.05
N GLY A 145 27.91 39.80 -52.93
CA GLY A 145 29.25 39.33 -53.32
C GLY A 145 29.45 39.31 -54.83
N ILE A 146 30.71 39.14 -55.27
CA ILE A 146 31.18 39.21 -56.67
C ILE A 146 30.37 38.32 -57.65
N PHE A 147 29.76 37.24 -57.15
CA PHE A 147 28.99 36.28 -57.96
C PHE A 147 27.51 36.15 -57.55
N THR A 148 26.98 37.07 -56.74
CA THR A 148 25.60 37.02 -56.24
C THR A 148 24.79 38.23 -56.66
N SER A 149 23.73 38.03 -57.45
CA SER A 149 22.82 39.10 -57.85
C SER A 149 21.88 39.52 -56.72
N LEU A 150 21.37 40.76 -56.79
CA LEU A 150 20.35 41.28 -55.86
C LEU A 150 19.09 40.40 -55.85
N ALA A 151 18.67 39.90 -57.01
CA ALA A 151 17.53 38.99 -57.13
C ALA A 151 17.76 37.66 -56.40
N SER A 152 18.98 37.11 -56.48
CA SER A 152 19.36 35.89 -55.73
C SER A 152 19.35 36.13 -54.22
N LEU A 153 19.84 37.29 -53.78
CA LEU A 153 19.83 37.71 -52.38
C LEU A 153 18.39 37.86 -51.84
N GLN A 154 17.51 38.51 -52.60
CA GLN A 154 16.08 38.64 -52.27
C GLN A 154 15.40 37.26 -52.16
N LYS A 155 15.66 36.35 -53.10
CA LYS A 155 15.10 35.00 -53.09
C LYS A 155 15.58 34.19 -51.87
N ASN A 156 16.86 34.29 -51.50
CA ASN A 156 17.40 33.62 -50.32
C ASN A 156 16.76 34.18 -49.03
N CYS A 157 16.71 35.50 -48.91
CA CYS A 157 16.05 36.17 -47.79
C CYS A 157 14.58 35.74 -47.64
N ALA A 158 13.81 35.75 -48.74
CA ALA A 158 12.43 35.27 -48.75
C ALA A 158 12.32 33.81 -48.29
N LYS A 159 13.18 32.92 -48.78
CA LYS A 159 13.22 31.50 -48.36
C LYS A 159 13.49 31.34 -46.85
N LEU A 160 14.41 32.12 -46.29
CA LEU A 160 14.74 32.06 -44.86
C LEU A 160 13.62 32.63 -43.99
N ASN A 161 12.94 33.69 -44.44
CA ASN A 161 11.75 34.21 -43.77
C ASN A 161 10.60 33.18 -43.78
N THR A 162 10.32 32.53 -44.92
CA THR A 162 9.32 31.44 -44.97
C THR A 162 9.68 30.29 -44.03
N ARG A 163 10.97 29.92 -43.94
CA ARG A 163 11.42 28.88 -42.99
C ARG A 163 11.20 29.32 -41.54
N ARG A 164 11.52 30.57 -41.19
CA ARG A 164 11.25 31.13 -39.86
C ARG A 164 9.77 31.03 -39.51
N ASP A 165 8.89 31.48 -40.40
CA ASP A 165 7.44 31.48 -40.16
C ASP A 165 6.90 30.05 -39.95
N GLY A 166 7.38 29.09 -40.75
CA GLY A 166 7.04 27.68 -40.56
C GLY A 166 7.51 27.12 -39.21
N CYS A 167 8.72 27.46 -38.77
CA CYS A 167 9.22 27.08 -37.45
C CYS A 167 8.42 27.73 -36.31
N GLU A 168 8.04 29.00 -36.42
CA GLU A 168 7.24 29.71 -35.41
C GLU A 168 5.86 29.09 -35.23
N VAL A 169 5.17 28.76 -36.32
CA VAL A 169 3.88 28.05 -36.27
C VAL A 169 4.06 26.70 -35.58
N LYS A 170 5.08 25.93 -35.98
CA LYS A 170 5.36 24.62 -35.37
C LYS A 170 5.64 24.72 -33.88
N SER A 171 6.50 25.64 -33.45
CA SER A 171 6.82 25.86 -32.04
C SER A 171 5.60 26.32 -31.24
N THR A 172 4.74 27.15 -31.82
CA THR A 172 3.47 27.57 -31.20
C THR A 172 2.55 26.38 -30.97
N ASN A 173 2.40 25.50 -31.97
CA ASN A 173 1.58 24.30 -31.84
C ASN A 173 2.14 23.36 -30.76
N SER A 174 3.44 23.08 -30.78
CA SER A 174 4.09 22.22 -29.77
C SER A 174 3.99 22.82 -28.35
N ARG A 175 4.03 24.16 -28.22
CA ARG A 175 3.80 24.85 -26.94
C ARG A 175 2.37 24.63 -26.44
N ASN A 176 1.38 24.81 -27.32
CA ASN A 176 -0.02 24.65 -26.95
C ASN A 176 -0.31 23.21 -26.49
N GLU A 177 0.23 22.22 -27.22
CA GLU A 177 0.14 20.81 -26.82
C GLU A 177 0.76 20.55 -25.45
N TYR A 178 1.96 21.09 -25.20
CA TYR A 178 2.60 20.98 -23.89
C TYR A 178 1.75 21.59 -22.77
N LEU A 179 1.17 22.77 -22.98
CA LEU A 179 0.30 23.42 -22.00
C LEU A 179 -0.97 22.61 -21.72
N LEU A 180 -1.56 21.98 -22.73
CA LEU A 180 -2.70 21.07 -22.56
C LEU A 180 -2.31 19.84 -21.74
N CYS A 181 -1.20 19.17 -22.07
CA CYS A 181 -0.71 18.04 -21.29
C CYS A 181 -0.36 18.43 -19.84
N LEU A 182 0.20 19.62 -19.62
CA LEU A 182 0.53 20.14 -18.30
C LEU A 182 -0.74 20.34 -17.45
N ALA A 183 -1.78 20.94 -18.04
CA ALA A 183 -3.06 21.12 -17.38
C ALA A 183 -3.72 19.77 -17.06
N ALA A 184 -3.72 18.83 -18.01
CA ALA A 184 -4.28 17.49 -17.82
C ALA A 184 -3.55 16.71 -16.72
N SER A 185 -2.21 16.70 -16.74
CA SER A 185 -1.37 16.07 -15.71
C SER A 185 -1.64 16.64 -14.32
N SER A 186 -1.73 17.98 -14.20
CA SER A 186 -2.00 18.65 -12.92
C SER A 186 -3.40 18.31 -12.39
N ALA A 187 -4.42 18.33 -13.25
CA ALA A 187 -5.78 17.96 -12.87
C ALA A 187 -5.89 16.49 -12.44
N HIS A 188 -5.21 15.59 -13.17
CA HIS A 188 -5.20 14.17 -12.84
C HIS A 188 -4.48 13.88 -11.52
N GLN A 189 -3.34 14.52 -11.26
CA GLN A 189 -2.67 14.43 -9.96
C GLN A 189 -3.57 14.93 -8.82
N HIS A 190 -4.26 16.05 -9.01
CA HIS A 190 -5.17 16.57 -8.00
C HIS A 190 -6.30 15.58 -7.69
N ARG A 191 -6.91 15.00 -8.73
CA ARG A 191 -7.94 13.96 -8.59
C ARG A 191 -7.40 12.72 -7.87
N TYR A 192 -6.22 12.25 -8.27
CA TYR A 192 -5.59 11.07 -7.67
C TYR A 192 -5.44 11.20 -6.15
N TYR A 193 -4.94 12.35 -5.67
CA TYR A 193 -4.73 12.57 -4.24
C TYR A 193 -6.00 12.97 -3.48
N SER A 194 -6.93 13.68 -4.12
CA SER A 194 -8.10 14.26 -3.43
C SER A 194 -9.35 13.39 -3.54
N THR A 195 -9.35 12.37 -4.41
CA THR A 195 -10.53 11.54 -4.68
C THR A 195 -10.13 10.07 -4.77
N ASP A 196 -9.30 9.69 -5.75
CA ASP A 196 -9.11 8.26 -6.04
C ASP A 196 -8.39 7.50 -4.91
N LEU A 197 -7.40 8.12 -4.24
CA LEU A 197 -6.74 7.53 -3.07
C LEU A 197 -7.65 7.46 -1.82
N PRO A 198 -8.32 8.55 -1.40
CA PRO A 198 -9.30 8.48 -0.32
C PRO A 198 -10.38 7.41 -0.54
N ASP A 199 -11.01 7.40 -1.72
CA ASP A 199 -12.09 6.45 -2.04
C ASP A 199 -11.60 5.00 -1.96
N LEU A 200 -10.34 4.73 -2.35
CA LEU A 200 -9.73 3.41 -2.25
C LEU A 200 -9.39 3.00 -0.80
N ILE A 201 -9.07 3.96 0.07
CA ILE A 201 -8.75 3.69 1.48
C ILE A 201 -10.03 3.45 2.28
N ASP A 202 -11.13 4.10 1.90
CA ASP A 202 -12.42 3.99 2.55
C ASP A 202 -13.24 2.75 2.12
N GLU A 203 -12.87 2.08 1.01
CA GLU A 203 -13.44 0.79 0.54
C GLU A 203 -12.99 -0.46 1.34
#